data_AF-A0A7W1BV89-F1
#
_entry.id   AF-A0A7W1BV89-F1
#
_cell.length_a   1.000
_cell.length_b   1.000
_cell.length_c   1.000
_cell.angle_alpha   90.00
_cell.angle_beta   90.00
_cell.angle_gamma   90.00
#
_symmetry.space_group_name_H-M   'P 1'
#
loop_
_entity.id
_entity.type
_entity.pdbx_description
1 polymer ?
#
loop_
_entity_poly.entity_id
_entity_poly.type
_entity_poly.pdbx_seq_one_letter_code
_entity_poly.pdbx_strand_id
1 'polypeptide(L)'
;MPRSYPPEFRRKVLDLLAAGRSVTEVAEDLGISGACVYNWRKQDRIDRGELAGLSTAERTELAVARRRISALEAELAATKRAQELLKEAVPPKGRFAIIKVMVAEGHSIKISCRVLEVTEAGFYAWRKRPPSERVIRHAWLTDLITKVHVDSRGTYGARRVHAELTIGMGIVVGRGAVELLMRRAALQGLPNKRRFRTRVQVATATDLVERSFSRSEPDQLWVTDITEHRTREGKVYCCVVLDVFSRRVVGWSIDSAPTVVLVTNALGMAIGNRSPAGTLIHSDHGTQFTSWAFTRRALDSGLIPSMGSIGDCYDNAVVESFWARMQVELLDRQRWNTRVELANAIFEYLEIFHNRKRRHSALGMRTPVEYEMMTPYPIQVA
;
A
#
# COMPACT_ATOMS: atom_id res chain seq x y z
N MET A 1 37.46 35.97 -35.83
CA MET A 1 36.97 36.95 -34.83
C MET A 1 37.49 38.33 -35.22
N PRO A 2 36.70 39.41 -35.11
CA PRO A 2 37.22 40.76 -35.34
C PRO A 2 38.38 41.03 -34.38
N ARG A 3 39.46 41.65 -34.88
CA ARG A 3 40.63 42.01 -34.07
C ARG A 3 40.18 43.04 -33.01
N SER A 4 40.30 42.70 -31.73
CA SER A 4 39.94 43.61 -30.64
C SER A 4 41.11 44.52 -30.31
N TYR A 5 40.95 45.83 -30.55
CA TYR A 5 41.99 46.81 -30.27
C TYR A 5 41.90 47.30 -28.81
N PRO A 6 43.02 47.40 -28.07
CA PRO A 6 43.05 47.94 -26.72
C PRO A 6 42.50 49.38 -26.64
N PRO A 7 41.93 49.81 -25.50
CA PRO A 7 41.40 51.16 -25.33
C PRO A 7 42.45 52.26 -25.56
N GLU A 8 43.69 52.04 -25.10
CA GLU A 8 44.81 52.98 -25.26
C GLU A 8 45.17 53.19 -26.73
N PHE A 9 45.17 52.10 -27.51
CA PHE A 9 45.42 52.16 -28.95
C PHE A 9 44.34 52.99 -29.66
N ARG A 10 43.07 52.78 -29.33
CA ARG A 10 41.95 53.57 -29.91
C ARG A 10 42.06 55.05 -29.56
N ARG A 11 42.49 55.37 -28.33
CA ARG A 11 42.69 56.75 -27.89
C ARG A 11 43.79 57.45 -28.70
N LYS A 12 44.93 56.79 -28.92
CA LYS A 12 46.01 57.31 -29.77
C LYS A 12 45.58 57.53 -31.22
N VAL A 13 44.75 56.64 -31.76
CA VAL A 13 44.16 56.83 -33.10
C VAL A 13 43.27 58.07 -33.16
N LEU A 14 42.48 58.33 -32.11
CA LEU A 14 41.64 59.52 -32.03
C LEU A 14 42.46 60.81 -31.85
N ASP A 15 43.57 60.76 -31.11
CA ASP A 15 44.51 61.89 -30.98
C ASP A 15 45.09 62.29 -32.36
N LEU A 16 45.44 61.31 -33.20
CA LEU A 16 45.92 61.55 -34.58
C LEU A 16 44.87 62.23 -35.46
N LEU A 17 43.59 61.87 -35.31
CA LEU A 17 42.50 62.52 -36.02
C LEU A 17 42.25 63.95 -35.50
N ALA A 18 42.39 64.16 -34.19
CA ALA A 18 42.28 65.49 -33.57
C ALA A 18 43.42 66.42 -34.01
N ALA A 19 44.59 65.88 -34.32
CA ALA A 19 45.74 66.59 -34.90
C ALA A 19 45.56 66.95 -36.40
N GLY A 20 44.40 66.66 -37.01
CA GLY A 20 44.05 67.08 -38.37
C GLY A 20 44.27 66.03 -39.46
N ARG A 21 44.69 64.80 -39.12
CA ARG A 21 44.84 63.72 -40.12
C ARG A 21 43.49 63.16 -40.58
N SER A 22 43.40 62.77 -41.86
CA SER A 22 42.17 62.18 -42.41
C SER A 22 41.95 60.74 -41.93
N VAL A 23 40.69 60.31 -41.87
CA VAL A 23 40.33 58.95 -41.43
C VAL A 23 40.89 57.89 -42.38
N THR A 24 40.97 58.20 -43.69
CA THR A 24 41.54 57.35 -44.73
C THR A 24 43.04 57.16 -44.54
N GLU A 25 43.79 58.23 -44.31
CA GLU A 25 45.24 58.15 -44.07
C GLU A 25 45.58 57.36 -42.80
N VAL A 26 44.89 57.64 -41.68
CA VAL A 26 45.14 56.96 -40.41
C VAL A 26 44.75 55.48 -40.49
N ALA A 27 43.73 55.14 -41.30
CA ALA A 27 43.32 53.77 -41.53
C ALA A 27 44.35 52.97 -42.35
N GLU A 28 44.89 53.57 -43.41
CA GLU A 28 45.92 52.98 -44.28
C GLU A 28 47.24 52.77 -43.53
N ASP A 29 47.74 53.80 -42.83
CA ASP A 29 49.02 53.75 -42.11
C ASP A 29 49.05 52.69 -40.99
N LEU A 30 47.91 52.47 -40.34
CA LEU A 30 47.78 51.54 -39.22
C LEU A 30 47.21 50.18 -39.64
N GLY A 31 46.92 49.97 -40.93
CA GLY A 31 46.37 48.72 -41.46
C GLY A 31 45.01 48.33 -40.85
N ILE A 32 44.18 49.31 -40.50
CA ILE A 32 42.86 49.13 -39.88
C ILE A 32 41.74 49.58 -40.82
N SER A 33 40.58 48.93 -40.73
CA SER A 33 39.42 49.33 -41.53
C SER A 33 38.99 50.76 -41.17
N GLY A 34 38.80 51.62 -42.17
CA GLY A 34 38.28 52.98 -41.98
C GLY A 34 36.93 53.00 -41.24
N ALA A 35 36.09 51.98 -41.42
CA ALA A 35 34.84 51.84 -40.68
C ALA A 35 35.06 51.70 -39.16
N CYS A 36 36.14 51.03 -38.71
CA CYS A 36 36.49 50.96 -37.29
C CYS A 36 36.87 52.34 -36.73
N VAL A 37 37.68 53.09 -37.49
CA VAL A 37 38.13 54.44 -37.12
C VAL A 37 36.95 55.42 -37.05
N TYR A 38 36.03 55.37 -38.04
CA TYR A 38 34.78 56.15 -38.01
C TYR A 38 33.90 55.80 -36.80
N ASN A 39 33.75 54.52 -36.47
CA ASN A 39 32.97 54.07 -35.31
C ASN A 39 33.59 54.52 -33.98
N TRP A 40 34.92 54.50 -33.85
CA TRP A 40 35.60 55.04 -32.67
C TRP A 40 35.43 56.55 -32.55
N ARG A 41 35.59 57.30 -33.65
CA ARG A 41 35.37 58.75 -33.67
C ARG A 41 33.94 59.10 -33.31
N LYS A 42 32.97 58.37 -33.83
CA LYS A 42 31.55 58.54 -33.48
C LYS A 42 31.30 58.26 -31.99
N GLN A 43 31.88 57.19 -31.44
CA GLN A 43 31.72 56.85 -30.03
C GLN A 43 32.41 57.86 -29.11
N ASP A 44 33.60 58.36 -29.44
CA ASP A 44 34.30 59.41 -28.68
C ASP A 44 33.50 60.71 -28.63
N ARG A 45 32.88 61.11 -29.74
CA ARG A 45 31.97 62.28 -29.77
C ARG A 45 30.70 62.08 -28.94
N ILE A 46 30.19 60.84 -28.85
CA ILE A 46 29.09 60.50 -27.93
C ILE A 46 29.58 60.55 -26.48
N ASP A 47 30.77 60.01 -26.19
CA ASP A 47 31.36 59.98 -24.85
C ASP A 47 31.68 61.41 -24.34
N ARG A 48 31.95 62.36 -25.24
CA ARG A 48 32.12 63.80 -24.95
C ARG A 48 30.82 64.60 -24.88
N GLY A 49 29.67 63.98 -25.14
CA GLY A 49 28.35 64.65 -25.16
C GLY A 49 28.07 65.52 -26.39
N GLU A 50 28.89 65.42 -27.45
CA GLU A 50 28.70 66.18 -28.70
C GLU A 50 27.66 65.54 -29.63
N LEU A 51 27.38 64.25 -29.46
CA LEU A 51 26.40 63.50 -30.24
C LEU A 51 25.49 62.71 -29.29
N ALA A 52 24.20 62.64 -29.62
CA ALA A 52 23.26 61.82 -28.88
C ALA A 52 23.58 60.31 -29.01
N GLY A 53 23.60 59.60 -27.88
CA GLY A 53 23.79 58.15 -27.82
C GLY A 53 24.25 57.68 -26.45
N LEU A 54 24.26 56.37 -26.23
CA LEU A 54 24.84 55.77 -25.01
C LEU A 54 26.36 55.84 -25.07
N SER A 55 26.94 56.50 -24.07
CA SER A 55 28.38 56.54 -23.83
C SER A 55 28.94 55.14 -23.54
N THR A 56 30.25 54.98 -23.71
CA THR A 56 30.95 53.73 -23.43
C THR A 56 30.76 53.31 -21.97
N ALA A 57 30.77 54.27 -21.02
CA ALA A 57 30.51 54.03 -19.60
C ALA A 57 29.08 53.49 -19.39
N GLU A 58 28.05 54.18 -19.89
CA GLU A 58 26.66 53.76 -19.78
C GLU A 58 26.41 52.39 -20.44
N ARG A 59 27.07 52.08 -21.56
CA ARG A 59 26.98 50.75 -22.19
C ARG A 59 27.56 49.65 -21.30
N THR A 60 28.68 49.92 -20.63
CA THR A 60 29.29 48.94 -19.72
C THR A 60 28.41 48.72 -18.49
N GLU A 61 27.87 49.80 -17.91
CA GLU A 61 26.92 49.73 -16.79
C GLU A 61 25.64 48.98 -17.18
N LEU A 62 25.07 49.29 -18.35
CA LEU A 62 23.88 48.61 -18.86
C LEU A 62 24.14 47.11 -19.08
N ALA A 63 25.33 46.74 -19.58
CA ALA A 63 25.69 45.34 -19.75
C ALA A 63 25.83 44.61 -18.40
N VAL A 64 26.44 45.26 -17.40
CA VAL A 64 26.53 44.74 -16.02
C VAL A 64 25.14 44.61 -15.39
N ALA A 65 24.30 45.64 -15.53
CA ALA A 65 22.93 45.67 -15.02
C ALA A 65 22.08 44.57 -15.67
N ARG A 66 22.12 44.40 -17.00
CA ARG A 66 21.41 43.33 -17.71
C ARG A 66 21.85 41.94 -17.23
N ARG A 67 23.15 41.72 -17.04
CA ARG A 67 23.67 40.46 -16.47
C ARG A 67 23.15 40.25 -15.04
N ARG A 68 23.12 41.30 -14.22
CA ARG A 68 22.60 41.22 -12.85
C ARG A 68 21.11 40.93 -12.82
N ILE A 69 20.31 41.59 -13.66
CA ILE A 69 18.87 41.35 -13.81
C ILE A 69 18.62 39.90 -14.21
N SER A 70 19.29 39.42 -15.26
CA SER A 70 19.14 38.03 -15.71
C SER A 70 19.51 37.01 -14.61
N ALA A 71 20.58 37.28 -13.84
CA ALA A 71 20.96 36.44 -12.72
C ALA A 71 19.90 36.45 -11.58
N LEU A 72 19.35 37.62 -11.26
CA LEU A 72 18.30 37.78 -10.26
C LEU A 72 16.99 37.13 -10.71
N GLU A 73 16.61 37.25 -11.99
CA GLU A 73 15.44 36.59 -12.56
C GLU A 73 15.56 35.06 -12.47
N ALA A 74 16.73 34.51 -12.79
CA ALA A 74 16.98 33.07 -12.66
C ALA A 74 16.92 32.59 -11.20
N GLU A 75 17.46 33.37 -10.27
CA GLU A 75 17.43 33.07 -8.83
C GLU A 75 16.00 33.18 -8.26
N LEU A 76 15.24 34.17 -8.68
CA LEU A 76 13.84 34.35 -8.30
C LEU A 76 12.95 33.23 -8.86
N ALA A 77 13.15 32.84 -10.12
CA ALA A 77 12.45 31.70 -10.72
C ALA A 77 12.73 30.39 -9.96
N ALA A 78 14.00 30.13 -9.65
CA ALA A 78 14.39 28.96 -8.85
C ALA A 78 13.82 29.01 -7.42
N THR A 79 13.78 30.18 -6.79
CA THR A 79 13.23 30.37 -5.44
C THR A 79 11.73 30.09 -5.40
N LYS A 80 10.97 30.68 -6.34
CA LYS A 80 9.53 30.42 -6.47
C LYS A 80 9.27 28.92 -6.67
N ARG A 81 10.01 28.29 -7.59
CA ARG A 81 9.83 26.87 -7.87
C ARG A 81 10.20 25.98 -6.67
N ALA A 82 11.27 26.31 -5.96
CA ALA A 82 11.65 25.62 -4.74
C ALA A 82 10.58 25.73 -3.65
N GLN A 83 10.00 26.92 -3.46
CA GLN A 83 8.90 27.14 -2.51
C GLN A 83 7.66 26.29 -2.86
N GLU A 84 7.29 26.20 -4.14
CA GLU A 84 6.19 25.34 -4.60
C GLU A 84 6.42 23.85 -4.32
N LEU A 85 7.67 23.40 -4.37
CA LEU A 85 8.05 22.00 -4.13
C LEU A 85 8.25 21.70 -2.63
N LEU A 86 8.62 22.70 -1.83
CA LEU A 86 8.75 22.64 -0.36
C LEU A 86 7.41 22.85 0.36
N LYS A 87 6.33 22.16 -0.08
CA LYS A 87 5.01 22.30 0.55
C LYS A 87 4.97 21.89 2.03
N GLU A 88 5.94 21.11 2.49
CA GLU A 88 6.09 20.65 3.87
C GLU A 88 7.59 20.66 4.27
N ALA A 89 7.88 20.47 5.56
CA ALA A 89 9.25 20.38 6.06
C ALA A 89 9.99 19.17 5.46
N VAL A 90 10.77 19.40 4.40
CA VAL A 90 11.54 18.35 3.72
C VAL A 90 12.89 18.14 4.43
N PRO A 91 13.21 16.91 4.86
CA PRO A 91 14.52 16.62 5.45
C PRO A 91 15.66 16.87 4.45
N PRO A 92 16.90 17.12 4.89
CA PRO A 92 18.00 17.52 4.00
C PRO A 92 18.23 16.59 2.79
N LYS A 93 18.05 15.27 2.96
CA LYS A 93 18.16 14.29 1.86
C LYS A 93 17.04 14.42 0.80
N GLY A 94 15.87 14.93 1.18
CA GLY A 94 14.77 15.21 0.25
C GLY A 94 15.00 16.45 -0.60
N ARG A 95 15.80 17.43 -0.12
CA ARG A 95 16.15 18.64 -0.90
C ARG A 95 16.91 18.29 -2.19
N PHE A 96 17.75 17.26 -2.18
CA PHE A 96 18.44 16.79 -3.40
C PHE A 96 17.49 16.22 -4.45
N ALA A 97 16.37 15.62 -4.05
CA ALA A 97 15.35 15.16 -4.99
C ALA A 97 14.64 16.35 -5.67
N ILE A 98 14.39 17.44 -4.92
CA ILE A 98 13.83 18.68 -5.45
C ILE A 98 14.78 19.30 -6.49
N ILE A 99 16.08 19.37 -6.21
CA ILE A 99 17.09 19.85 -7.18
C ILE A 99 17.03 19.04 -8.46
N LYS A 100 16.88 17.72 -8.38
CA LYS A 100 16.77 16.86 -9.58
C LYS A 100 15.57 17.25 -10.45
N VAL A 101 14.43 17.57 -9.84
CA VAL A 101 13.23 18.06 -10.55
C VAL A 101 13.48 19.42 -11.18
N MET A 102 13.99 20.39 -10.42
CA MET A 102 14.30 21.73 -10.92
C MET A 102 15.28 21.70 -12.10
N VAL A 103 16.30 20.84 -12.05
CA VAL A 103 17.29 20.68 -13.12
C VAL A 103 16.65 20.07 -14.37
N ALA A 104 15.72 19.13 -14.23
CA ALA A 104 14.95 18.59 -15.34
C ALA A 104 14.03 19.67 -15.99
N GLU A 105 13.61 20.67 -15.20
CA GLU A 105 12.84 21.83 -15.65
C GLU A 105 13.72 22.97 -16.21
N GLY A 106 15.04 22.77 -16.30
CA GLY A 106 15.98 23.72 -16.91
C GLY A 106 16.64 24.70 -15.94
N HIS A 107 16.42 24.58 -14.62
CA HIS A 107 17.11 25.40 -13.63
C HIS A 107 18.57 24.96 -13.45
N SER A 108 19.46 25.93 -13.19
CA SER A 108 20.88 25.67 -12.92
C SER A 108 21.07 24.94 -11.58
N ILE A 109 21.87 23.87 -11.57
CA ILE A 109 22.25 23.13 -10.35
C ILE A 109 22.80 24.08 -9.28
N LYS A 110 23.67 25.02 -9.67
CA LYS A 110 24.29 25.98 -8.75
C LYS A 110 23.27 26.88 -8.06
N ILE A 111 22.30 27.38 -8.83
CA ILE A 111 21.22 28.23 -8.31
C ILE A 111 20.29 27.39 -7.41
N SER A 112 19.86 26.21 -7.86
CA SER A 112 19.01 25.32 -7.08
C SER A 112 19.64 24.87 -5.76
N CYS A 113 20.94 24.55 -5.76
CA CYS A 113 21.69 24.21 -4.55
C CYS A 113 21.73 25.38 -3.55
N ARG A 114 21.98 26.60 -4.04
CA ARG A 114 22.01 27.81 -3.20
C ARG A 114 20.64 28.09 -2.59
N VAL A 115 19.58 28.08 -3.41
CA VAL A 115 18.20 28.32 -2.99
C VAL A 115 17.74 27.32 -1.93
N LEU A 116 18.16 26.06 -2.03
CA LEU A 116 17.81 24.99 -1.09
C LEU A 116 18.84 24.80 0.04
N GLU A 117 19.83 25.70 0.14
CA GLU A 117 20.87 25.71 1.16
C GLU A 117 21.63 24.37 1.29
N VAL A 118 22.01 23.79 0.15
CA VAL A 118 22.82 22.56 0.09
C VAL A 118 24.03 22.74 -0.82
N THR A 119 25.04 21.90 -0.66
CA THR A 119 26.27 21.97 -1.47
C THR A 119 26.12 21.21 -2.79
N GLU A 120 26.75 21.73 -3.86
CA GLU A 120 26.80 21.03 -5.16
C GLU A 120 27.50 19.67 -5.04
N ALA A 121 28.58 19.59 -4.26
CA ALA A 121 29.28 18.35 -3.97
C ALA A 121 28.36 17.30 -3.32
N GLY A 122 27.51 17.73 -2.37
CA GLY A 122 26.51 16.88 -1.73
C GLY A 122 25.47 16.35 -2.72
N PHE A 123 25.00 17.20 -3.64
CA PHE A 123 24.05 16.80 -4.70
C PHE A 123 24.66 15.75 -5.63
N TYR A 124 25.89 15.95 -6.11
CA TYR A 124 26.55 14.98 -6.99
C TYR A 124 26.86 13.67 -6.25
N ALA A 125 27.29 13.73 -4.99
CA ALA A 125 27.50 12.55 -4.16
C ALA A 125 26.20 11.77 -3.94
N TRP A 126 25.09 12.48 -3.65
CA TRP A 126 23.76 11.86 -3.52
C TRP A 126 23.30 11.22 -4.83
N ARG A 127 23.49 11.89 -5.97
CA ARG A 127 23.07 11.42 -7.30
C ARG A 127 23.80 10.12 -7.71
N LYS A 128 25.06 9.97 -7.33
CA LYS A 128 25.86 8.76 -7.61
C LYS A 128 25.71 7.66 -6.55
N ARG A 129 25.03 7.95 -5.43
CA ARG A 129 24.96 7.02 -4.31
C ARG A 129 24.10 5.81 -4.68
N PRO A 130 24.60 4.57 -4.52
CA PRO A 130 23.76 3.40 -4.70
C PRO A 130 22.65 3.37 -3.64
N PRO A 131 21.51 2.71 -3.92
CA PRO A 131 20.48 2.49 -2.91
C PRO A 131 21.08 1.74 -1.73
N SER A 132 20.73 2.16 -0.51
CA SER A 132 21.21 1.47 0.69
C SER A 132 20.56 0.09 0.81
N GLU A 133 21.21 -0.82 1.54
CA GLU A 133 20.66 -2.15 1.85
C GLU A 133 19.23 -2.08 2.40
N ARG A 134 18.94 -1.06 3.23
CA ARG A 134 17.59 -0.80 3.74
C ARG A 134 16.58 -0.52 2.63
N VAL A 135 16.95 0.28 1.64
CA VAL A 135 16.06 0.59 0.50
C VAL A 135 15.82 -0.66 -0.33
N ILE A 136 16.86 -1.44 -0.60
CA ILE A 136 16.76 -2.71 -1.33
C ILE A 136 15.86 -3.70 -0.57
N ARG A 137 16.11 -3.89 0.74
CA ARG A 137 15.32 -4.76 1.61
C ARG A 137 13.86 -4.30 1.67
N HIS A 138 13.60 -3.00 1.75
CA HIS A 138 12.24 -2.46 1.76
C HIS A 138 11.52 -2.71 0.44
N ALA A 139 12.19 -2.55 -0.71
CA ALA A 139 11.60 -2.84 -2.01
C ALA A 139 11.23 -4.33 -2.13
N TRP A 140 12.14 -5.23 -1.76
CA TRP A 140 11.88 -6.67 -1.73
C TRP A 140 10.75 -7.06 -0.77
N LEU A 141 10.75 -6.51 0.45
CA LEU A 141 9.66 -6.74 1.41
C LEU A 141 8.32 -6.20 0.90
N THR A 142 8.29 -5.05 0.23
CA THR A 142 7.06 -4.50 -0.36
C THR A 142 6.49 -5.42 -1.43
N ASP A 143 7.34 -6.01 -2.28
CA ASP A 143 6.90 -7.00 -3.28
C ASP A 143 6.27 -8.24 -2.61
N LEU A 144 6.95 -8.81 -1.62
CA LEU A 144 6.41 -9.94 -0.85
C LEU A 144 5.12 -9.61 -0.11
N ILE A 145 5.05 -8.44 0.54
CA ILE A 145 3.83 -7.95 1.20
C ILE A 145 2.67 -7.87 0.20
N THR A 146 2.95 -7.38 -1.01
CA THR A 146 1.94 -7.26 -2.08
C THR A 146 1.46 -8.64 -2.50
N LYS A 147 2.37 -9.59 -2.72
CA LYS A 147 2.04 -10.98 -3.04
C LYS A 147 1.16 -11.63 -1.96
N VAL A 148 1.58 -11.54 -0.69
CA VAL A 148 0.80 -12.05 0.45
C VAL A 148 -0.59 -11.42 0.49
N HIS A 149 -0.70 -10.12 0.23
CA HIS A 149 -1.98 -9.44 0.24
C HIS A 149 -2.89 -9.93 -0.90
N VAL A 150 -2.36 -10.10 -2.11
CA VAL A 150 -3.10 -10.67 -3.26
C VAL A 150 -3.53 -12.11 -2.99
N ASP A 151 -2.63 -12.96 -2.49
CA ASP A 151 -2.91 -14.36 -2.15
C ASP A 151 -4.00 -14.47 -1.06
N SER A 152 -4.11 -13.45 -0.22
CA SER A 152 -5.19 -13.30 0.77
C SER A 152 -6.48 -12.67 0.23
N ARG A 153 -6.62 -12.45 -1.09
CA ARG A 153 -7.74 -11.73 -1.75
C ARG A 153 -7.93 -10.28 -1.31
N GLY A 154 -6.85 -9.68 -0.83
CA GLY A 154 -6.87 -8.36 -0.22
C GLY A 154 -7.48 -8.31 1.18
N THR A 155 -7.66 -9.46 1.84
CA THR A 155 -8.29 -9.52 3.18
C THR A 155 -7.31 -9.18 4.30
N TYR A 156 -6.02 -9.46 4.13
CA TYR A 156 -5.04 -9.33 5.20
C TYR A 156 -4.62 -7.89 5.44
N GLY A 157 -4.79 -7.44 6.69
CA GLY A 157 -4.11 -6.28 7.23
C GLY A 157 -2.73 -6.63 7.80
N ALA A 158 -2.01 -5.61 8.26
CA ALA A 158 -0.60 -5.73 8.66
C ALA A 158 -0.30 -6.84 9.67
N ARG A 159 -1.22 -7.15 10.60
CA ARG A 159 -1.03 -8.25 11.56
C ARG A 159 -0.95 -9.62 10.89
N ARG A 160 -1.84 -9.90 9.94
CA ARG A 160 -1.86 -11.20 9.22
C ARG A 160 -0.75 -11.26 8.17
N VAL A 161 -0.46 -10.15 7.49
CA VAL A 161 0.70 -10.09 6.59
C VAL A 161 1.99 -10.33 7.35
N HIS A 162 2.16 -9.71 8.53
CA HIS A 162 3.32 -9.93 9.39
C HIS A 162 3.44 -11.41 9.78
N ALA A 163 2.34 -12.04 10.21
CA ALA A 163 2.34 -13.47 10.53
C ALA A 163 2.67 -14.36 9.33
N GLU A 164 2.17 -14.05 8.13
CA GLU A 164 2.51 -14.81 6.93
C GLU A 164 4.01 -14.71 6.62
N LEU A 165 4.58 -13.51 6.71
CA LEU A 165 6.01 -13.31 6.47
C LEU A 165 6.86 -14.04 7.51
N THR A 166 6.51 -13.97 8.80
CA THR A 166 7.33 -14.55 9.87
C THR A 166 7.09 -16.04 10.05
N ILE A 167 5.85 -16.47 10.20
CA ILE A 167 5.47 -17.87 10.49
C ILE A 167 5.41 -18.68 9.21
N GLY A 168 4.80 -18.14 8.15
CA GLY A 168 4.62 -18.84 6.88
C GLY A 168 5.89 -18.91 6.04
N MET A 169 6.68 -17.83 6.02
CA MET A 169 7.86 -17.71 5.15
C MET A 169 9.20 -17.66 5.90
N GLY A 170 9.21 -17.64 7.24
CA GLY A 170 10.45 -17.59 8.04
C GLY A 170 11.22 -16.27 7.94
N ILE A 171 10.59 -15.19 7.48
CA ILE A 171 11.24 -13.90 7.24
C ILE A 171 11.28 -13.07 8.53
N VAL A 172 12.47 -12.67 8.94
CA VAL A 172 12.65 -11.78 10.09
C VAL A 172 12.28 -10.34 9.71
N VAL A 173 11.11 -9.89 10.17
CA VAL A 173 10.63 -8.52 9.98
C VAL A 173 9.80 -8.05 11.17
N GLY A 174 10.02 -6.80 11.58
CA GLY A 174 9.23 -6.17 12.64
C GLY A 174 7.86 -5.71 12.15
N ARG A 175 6.84 -5.80 13.00
CA ARG A 175 5.47 -5.40 12.65
C ARG A 175 5.35 -3.95 12.16
N GLY A 176 6.07 -3.01 12.79
CA GLY A 176 6.06 -1.60 12.37
C GLY A 176 6.64 -1.38 10.96
N ALA A 177 7.58 -2.22 10.52
CA ALA A 177 8.08 -2.18 9.15
C ALA A 177 7.02 -2.64 8.15
N VAL A 178 6.30 -3.73 8.46
CA VAL A 178 5.18 -4.20 7.62
C VAL A 178 4.09 -3.13 7.52
N GLU A 179 3.68 -2.53 8.65
CA GLU A 179 2.68 -1.45 8.68
C GLU A 179 3.12 -0.24 7.84
N LEU A 180 4.39 0.17 7.94
CA LEU A 180 4.94 1.26 7.14
C LEU A 180 4.92 0.94 5.64
N LEU A 181 5.37 -0.26 5.25
CA LEU A 181 5.47 -0.67 3.86
C LEU A 181 4.10 -0.87 3.22
N MET A 182 3.14 -1.46 3.94
CA MET A 182 1.75 -1.55 3.48
C MET A 182 1.15 -0.17 3.25
N ARG A 183 1.35 0.78 4.18
CA ARG A 183 0.86 2.17 4.00
C ARG A 183 1.46 2.82 2.77
N ARG A 184 2.77 2.66 2.54
CA ARG A 184 3.47 3.19 1.35
C ARG A 184 2.98 2.58 0.04
N ALA A 185 2.60 1.30 0.07
CA ALA A 185 2.05 0.58 -1.08
C ALA A 185 0.52 0.74 -1.22
N ALA A 186 -0.11 1.59 -0.40
CA ALA A 186 -1.58 1.76 -0.35
C ALA A 186 -2.36 0.44 -0.11
N LEU A 187 -1.75 -0.51 0.60
CA LEU A 187 -2.36 -1.79 0.96
C LEU A 187 -2.99 -1.70 2.34
N GLN A 188 -4.21 -2.22 2.47
CA GLN A 188 -4.95 -2.25 3.72
C GLN A 188 -5.78 -3.52 3.81
N GLY A 189 -5.90 -4.08 5.03
CA GLY A 189 -6.83 -5.18 5.26
C GLY A 189 -8.28 -4.72 5.19
N LEU A 190 -9.21 -5.66 5.06
CA LEU A 190 -10.64 -5.34 5.06
C LEU A 190 -11.04 -4.66 6.37
N PRO A 191 -11.91 -3.63 6.31
CA PRO A 191 -12.37 -2.94 7.50
C PRO A 191 -13.17 -3.91 8.38
N ASN A 192 -12.87 -3.95 9.68
CA ASN A 192 -13.79 -4.53 10.63
C ASN A 192 -14.98 -3.57 10.74
N LYS A 193 -16.14 -3.91 10.16
CA LYS A 193 -17.40 -3.22 10.48
C LYS A 193 -17.66 -3.42 11.97
N ARG A 194 -17.32 -2.44 12.80
CA ARG A 194 -17.52 -2.49 14.25
C ARG A 194 -19.01 -2.28 14.51
N ARG A 195 -19.78 -3.36 14.63
CA ARG A 195 -21.16 -3.28 15.14
C ARG A 195 -21.11 -3.05 16.66
N PHE A 196 -21.75 -2.00 17.14
CA PHE A 196 -22.01 -1.81 18.56
C PHE A 196 -23.05 -2.87 18.99
N ARG A 197 -22.72 -3.72 19.97
CA ARG A 197 -23.68 -4.67 20.57
C ARG A 197 -24.27 -4.04 21.82
N THR A 198 -25.59 -3.88 21.85
CA THR A 198 -26.35 -3.61 23.08
C THR A 198 -26.43 -4.92 23.86
N ARG A 199 -25.91 -4.97 25.08
CA ARG A 199 -26.03 -6.16 25.95
C ARG A 199 -27.46 -6.21 26.49
N VAL A 200 -28.23 -7.20 26.06
CA VAL A 200 -29.47 -7.60 26.75
C VAL A 200 -29.15 -8.94 27.44
N GLN A 201 -29.16 -8.96 28.77
CA GLN A 201 -29.04 -10.17 29.56
C GLN A 201 -30.45 -10.67 29.87
N VAL A 202 -30.85 -11.80 29.31
CA VAL A 202 -31.98 -12.59 29.78
C VAL A 202 -31.42 -13.92 30.26
N ALA A 203 -31.77 -14.34 31.46
CA ALA A 203 -31.35 -15.62 32.03
C ALA A 203 -32.38 -16.70 31.70
N THR A 204 -31.97 -17.85 31.15
CA THR A 204 -32.81 -19.06 31.08
C THR A 204 -31.95 -20.33 30.97
N ALA A 205 -32.56 -21.49 31.25
CA ALA A 205 -31.95 -22.68 31.85
C ALA A 205 -31.37 -23.76 30.90
N THR A 206 -30.39 -24.50 31.44
CA THR A 206 -29.74 -25.75 30.98
C THR A 206 -28.99 -25.71 29.65
N ASP A 207 -28.00 -24.84 29.59
CA ASP A 207 -26.89 -24.83 28.63
C ASP A 207 -25.76 -25.75 29.14
N LEU A 208 -25.44 -26.85 28.43
CA LEU A 208 -24.29 -27.72 28.75
C LEU A 208 -22.95 -27.17 28.20
N VAL A 209 -22.99 -26.17 27.32
CA VAL A 209 -21.80 -25.52 26.78
C VAL A 209 -21.32 -24.41 27.72
N GLU A 210 -22.21 -23.87 28.58
CA GLU A 210 -21.97 -22.78 29.55
C GLU A 210 -21.10 -21.64 28.97
N ARG A 211 -21.24 -21.36 27.67
CA ARG A 211 -20.40 -20.41 26.91
C ARG A 211 -18.88 -20.69 26.99
N SER A 212 -18.48 -21.89 27.39
CA SER A 212 -17.10 -22.37 27.43
C SER A 212 -16.74 -23.02 26.09
N PHE A 213 -16.24 -22.20 25.16
CA PHE A 213 -15.75 -22.65 23.84
C PHE A 213 -14.27 -23.05 23.86
N SER A 214 -13.67 -23.26 25.03
CA SER A 214 -12.30 -23.77 25.13
C SER A 214 -12.33 -25.29 25.10
N ARG A 215 -11.64 -25.87 24.12
CA ARG A 215 -11.42 -27.32 24.04
C ARG A 215 -9.92 -27.57 23.99
N SER A 216 -9.48 -28.69 24.56
CA SER A 216 -8.06 -29.04 24.64
C SER A 216 -7.62 -29.91 23.46
N GLU A 217 -8.58 -30.59 22.82
CA GLU A 217 -8.32 -31.54 21.75
C GLU A 217 -9.34 -31.37 20.62
N PRO A 218 -8.98 -31.78 19.38
CA PRO A 218 -9.93 -31.86 18.27
C PRO A 218 -11.14 -32.73 18.61
N ASP A 219 -12.26 -32.45 17.95
CA ASP A 219 -13.44 -33.31 17.95
C ASP A 219 -14.10 -33.50 19.34
N GLN A 220 -13.83 -32.60 20.29
CA GLN A 220 -14.57 -32.57 21.56
C GLN A 220 -15.91 -31.80 21.45
N LEU A 221 -15.95 -30.76 20.62
CA LEU A 221 -17.15 -29.97 20.37
C LEU A 221 -17.17 -29.48 18.92
N TRP A 222 -18.23 -29.86 18.22
CA TRP A 222 -18.60 -29.32 16.93
C TRP A 222 -19.76 -28.35 17.08
N VAL A 223 -19.70 -27.24 16.34
CA VAL A 223 -20.83 -26.31 16.20
C VAL A 223 -21.31 -26.31 14.76
N THR A 224 -22.62 -26.23 14.55
CA THR A 224 -23.24 -26.25 13.23
C THR A 224 -24.27 -25.14 13.06
N ASP A 225 -24.35 -24.59 11.85
CA ASP A 225 -25.30 -23.53 11.50
C ASP A 225 -25.48 -23.45 9.97
N ILE A 226 -26.57 -22.82 9.53
CA ILE A 226 -26.91 -22.57 8.13
C ILE A 226 -26.81 -21.06 7.85
N THR A 227 -26.17 -20.70 6.74
CA THR A 227 -26.26 -19.36 6.17
C THR A 227 -26.99 -19.36 4.84
N GLU A 228 -27.54 -18.21 4.46
CA GLU A 228 -28.12 -17.98 3.12
C GLU A 228 -27.48 -16.78 2.43
N HIS A 229 -27.28 -16.87 1.12
CA HIS A 229 -26.82 -15.74 0.32
C HIS A 229 -27.53 -15.68 -1.03
N ARG A 230 -27.78 -14.46 -1.53
CA ARG A 230 -28.55 -14.22 -2.75
C ARG A 230 -27.64 -14.18 -3.98
N THR A 231 -28.09 -14.82 -5.05
CA THR A 231 -27.59 -14.67 -6.43
C THR A 231 -28.71 -14.08 -7.30
N ARG A 232 -28.44 -13.81 -8.58
CA ARG A 232 -29.50 -13.38 -9.52
C ARG A 232 -30.51 -14.49 -9.84
N GLU A 233 -30.12 -15.76 -9.71
CA GLU A 233 -30.99 -16.92 -9.95
C GLU A 233 -31.83 -17.31 -8.71
N GLY A 234 -31.50 -16.76 -7.55
CA GLY A 234 -32.13 -17.04 -6.27
C GLY A 234 -31.10 -17.31 -5.16
N LYS A 235 -31.57 -17.82 -4.02
CA LYS A 235 -30.72 -18.07 -2.86
C LYS A 235 -29.92 -19.36 -2.98
N VAL A 236 -28.77 -19.37 -2.31
CA VAL A 236 -27.95 -20.53 -1.99
C VAL A 236 -27.84 -20.60 -0.47
N TYR A 237 -27.98 -21.81 0.06
CA TYR A 237 -27.86 -22.14 1.46
C TYR A 237 -26.61 -22.96 1.68
N CYS A 238 -25.87 -22.68 2.76
CA CYS A 238 -24.70 -23.47 3.14
C CYS A 238 -24.78 -23.81 4.61
N CYS A 239 -24.68 -25.10 4.93
CA CYS A 239 -24.51 -25.59 6.29
C CYS A 239 -23.05 -25.96 6.50
N VAL A 240 -22.49 -25.61 7.66
CA VAL A 240 -21.13 -26.02 8.06
C VAL A 240 -21.15 -26.71 9.41
N VAL A 241 -20.24 -27.66 9.59
CA VAL A 241 -19.87 -28.24 10.88
C VAL A 241 -18.44 -27.81 11.15
N LEU A 242 -18.26 -27.06 12.24
CA LEU A 242 -16.99 -26.46 12.63
C LEU A 242 -16.48 -27.09 13.92
N ASP A 243 -15.25 -27.58 13.91
CA ASP A 243 -14.55 -27.99 15.12
C ASP A 243 -14.11 -26.74 15.92
N VAL A 244 -14.51 -26.66 17.19
CA VAL A 244 -14.29 -25.47 18.02
C VAL A 244 -12.82 -25.32 18.43
N PHE A 245 -12.12 -26.45 18.62
CA PHE A 245 -10.71 -26.47 19.02
C PHE A 245 -9.82 -25.79 17.97
N SER A 246 -9.89 -26.26 16.74
CA SER A 246 -9.04 -25.82 15.63
C SER A 246 -9.65 -24.70 14.78
N ARG A 247 -10.95 -24.43 14.93
CA ARG A 247 -11.74 -23.60 14.01
C ARG A 247 -11.80 -24.15 12.58
N ARG A 248 -11.50 -25.44 12.39
CA ARG A 248 -11.55 -26.09 11.08
C ARG A 248 -13.00 -26.42 10.72
N VAL A 249 -13.36 -26.16 9.47
CA VAL A 249 -14.60 -26.69 8.89
C VAL A 249 -14.34 -28.16 8.60
N VAL A 250 -15.04 -29.05 9.30
CA VAL A 250 -14.87 -30.51 9.21
C VAL A 250 -15.91 -31.17 8.31
N GLY A 251 -17.04 -30.50 8.08
CA GLY A 251 -18.02 -30.88 7.09
C GLY A 251 -18.85 -29.68 6.64
N TRP A 252 -19.40 -29.75 5.45
CA TRP A 252 -20.27 -28.71 4.90
C TRP A 252 -21.21 -29.28 3.83
N SER A 253 -22.26 -28.55 3.51
CA SER A 253 -23.17 -28.86 2.41
C SER A 253 -23.71 -27.57 1.83
N ILE A 254 -23.98 -27.56 0.52
CA ILE A 254 -24.48 -26.39 -0.22
C ILE A 254 -25.67 -26.83 -1.05
N ASP A 255 -26.79 -26.10 -0.96
CA ASP A 255 -28.01 -26.39 -1.70
C ASP A 255 -28.79 -25.10 -2.03
N SER A 256 -29.79 -25.21 -2.89
CA SER A 256 -30.75 -24.17 -3.25
C SER A 256 -31.87 -23.98 -2.22
N ALA A 257 -32.01 -24.88 -1.24
CA ALA A 257 -33.06 -24.85 -0.22
C ALA A 257 -32.54 -25.25 1.18
N PRO A 258 -33.09 -24.68 2.28
CA PRO A 258 -32.69 -25.01 3.66
C PRO A 258 -33.42 -26.26 4.16
N THR A 259 -33.06 -27.43 3.63
CA THR A 259 -33.73 -28.70 3.94
C THR A 259 -33.03 -29.49 5.05
N VAL A 260 -33.69 -30.53 5.56
CA VAL A 260 -33.05 -31.52 6.46
C VAL A 260 -31.91 -32.27 5.73
N VAL A 261 -32.00 -32.43 4.41
CA VAL A 261 -30.95 -33.04 3.59
C VAL A 261 -29.67 -32.20 3.61
N LEU A 262 -29.78 -30.87 3.56
CA LEU A 262 -28.64 -29.96 3.66
C LEU A 262 -27.83 -30.21 4.95
N VAL A 263 -28.50 -30.21 6.11
CA VAL A 263 -27.83 -30.37 7.42
C VAL A 263 -27.31 -31.78 7.64
N THR A 264 -28.06 -32.80 7.22
CA THR A 264 -27.64 -34.21 7.36
C THR A 264 -26.47 -34.57 6.44
N ASN A 265 -26.37 -33.95 5.26
CA ASN A 265 -25.21 -34.11 4.37
C ASN A 265 -23.95 -33.46 4.96
N ALA A 266 -24.07 -32.24 5.51
CA ALA A 266 -22.94 -31.57 6.17
C ALA A 266 -22.43 -32.38 7.37
N LEU A 267 -23.36 -32.90 8.18
CA LEU A 267 -23.04 -33.79 9.29
C LEU A 267 -22.40 -35.10 8.82
N GLY A 268 -22.95 -35.72 7.77
CA GLY A 268 -22.40 -36.94 7.17
C GLY A 268 -20.96 -36.76 6.70
N MET A 269 -20.66 -35.63 6.06
CA MET A 269 -19.29 -35.29 5.65
C MET A 269 -18.36 -35.14 6.86
N ALA A 270 -18.79 -34.46 7.93
CA ALA A 270 -18.00 -34.29 9.15
C ALA A 270 -17.67 -35.63 9.81
N ILE A 271 -18.68 -36.50 9.95
CA ILE A 271 -18.51 -37.86 10.50
C ILE A 271 -17.52 -38.66 9.66
N GLY A 272 -17.69 -38.65 8.33
CA GLY A 272 -16.79 -39.38 7.43
C GLY A 272 -15.34 -38.90 7.47
N ASN A 273 -15.12 -37.62 7.76
CA ASN A 273 -13.78 -37.02 7.84
C ASN A 273 -13.08 -37.24 9.18
N ARG A 274 -13.82 -37.55 10.26
CA ARG A 274 -13.30 -37.48 11.64
C ARG A 274 -13.57 -38.70 12.53
N SER A 275 -14.52 -39.57 12.17
CA SER A 275 -14.92 -40.73 13.00
C SER A 275 -15.09 -40.38 14.49
N PRO A 276 -15.98 -39.42 14.80
CA PRO A 276 -16.12 -38.86 16.15
C PRO A 276 -16.58 -39.92 17.17
N ALA A 277 -16.12 -39.80 18.42
CA ALA A 277 -16.54 -40.64 19.53
C ALA A 277 -16.77 -39.79 20.79
N GLY A 278 -18.03 -39.67 21.23
CA GLY A 278 -18.38 -38.83 22.38
C GLY A 278 -18.32 -37.33 22.09
N THR A 279 -18.19 -36.93 20.82
CA THR A 279 -18.15 -35.53 20.39
C THR A 279 -19.51 -34.86 20.62
N LEU A 280 -19.50 -33.72 21.28
CA LEU A 280 -20.69 -32.87 21.39
C LEU A 280 -20.94 -32.19 20.04
N ILE A 281 -22.16 -32.27 19.53
CA ILE A 281 -22.59 -31.46 18.39
C ILE A 281 -23.62 -30.45 18.85
N HIS A 282 -23.30 -29.17 18.67
CA HIS A 282 -24.14 -28.07 19.10
C HIS A 282 -24.73 -27.32 17.90
N SER A 283 -26.05 -27.14 17.91
CA SER A 283 -26.79 -26.36 16.92
C SER A 283 -27.71 -25.35 17.59
N ASP A 284 -28.16 -24.37 16.81
CA ASP A 284 -29.31 -23.55 17.21
C ASP A 284 -30.63 -24.35 17.11
N HIS A 285 -31.74 -23.71 17.48
CA HIS A 285 -33.09 -24.29 17.42
C HIS A 285 -33.73 -24.27 16.02
N GLY A 286 -32.93 -24.23 14.95
CA GLY A 286 -33.45 -24.33 13.58
C GLY A 286 -34.28 -25.60 13.40
N THR A 287 -35.43 -25.49 12.72
CA THR A 287 -36.35 -26.62 12.46
C THR A 287 -35.70 -27.84 11.80
N GLN A 288 -34.61 -27.61 11.07
CA GLN A 288 -33.83 -28.63 10.39
C GLN A 288 -32.98 -29.43 11.40
N PHE A 289 -32.42 -28.76 12.41
CA PHE A 289 -31.58 -29.36 13.44
C PHE A 289 -32.41 -30.08 14.52
N THR A 290 -33.66 -29.68 14.73
CA THR A 290 -34.61 -30.39 15.62
C THR A 290 -35.26 -31.60 14.96
N SER A 291 -34.99 -31.86 13.67
CA SER A 291 -35.60 -32.96 12.93
C SER A 291 -35.13 -34.33 13.44
N TRP A 292 -36.05 -35.30 13.46
CA TRP A 292 -35.74 -36.67 13.88
C TRP A 292 -34.56 -37.28 13.09
N ALA A 293 -34.51 -37.04 11.77
CA ALA A 293 -33.45 -37.57 10.92
C ALA A 293 -32.06 -37.01 11.29
N PHE A 294 -31.95 -35.74 11.67
CA PHE A 294 -30.70 -35.14 12.11
C PHE A 294 -30.25 -35.72 13.45
N THR A 295 -31.12 -35.66 14.46
CA THR A 295 -30.83 -36.16 15.81
C THR A 295 -30.49 -37.64 15.81
N ARG A 296 -31.25 -38.45 15.06
CA ARG A 296 -31.02 -39.89 14.94
C ARG A 296 -29.66 -40.18 14.30
N ARG A 297 -29.33 -39.51 13.20
CA ARG A 297 -28.03 -39.67 12.52
C ARG A 297 -26.87 -39.29 13.42
N ALA A 298 -27.01 -38.23 14.22
CA ALA A 298 -25.99 -37.82 15.17
C ALA A 298 -25.75 -38.90 16.24
N LEU A 299 -26.82 -39.38 16.89
CA LEU A 299 -26.74 -40.43 17.91
C LEU A 299 -26.16 -41.74 17.37
N ASP A 300 -26.62 -42.19 16.21
CA ASP A 300 -26.15 -43.42 15.56
C ASP A 300 -24.66 -43.35 15.18
N SER A 301 -24.09 -42.14 15.11
CA SER A 301 -22.68 -41.89 14.74
C SER A 301 -21.79 -41.55 15.94
N GLY A 302 -22.26 -41.79 17.18
CA GLY A 302 -21.48 -41.56 18.40
C GLY A 302 -21.38 -40.09 18.83
N LEU A 303 -22.20 -39.21 18.25
CA LEU A 303 -22.31 -37.81 18.66
C LEU A 303 -23.31 -37.64 19.80
N ILE A 304 -23.10 -36.61 20.61
CA ILE A 304 -24.01 -36.20 21.69
C ILE A 304 -24.64 -34.87 21.27
N PRO A 305 -25.91 -34.87 20.79
CA PRO A 305 -26.58 -33.65 20.40
C PRO A 305 -26.80 -32.73 21.61
N SER A 306 -26.42 -31.48 21.45
CA SER A 306 -26.69 -30.37 22.35
C SER A 306 -27.39 -29.28 21.54
N MET A 307 -28.42 -28.65 22.13
CA MET A 307 -29.03 -27.46 21.55
C MET A 307 -28.86 -26.30 22.52
N GLY A 308 -28.64 -25.09 21.99
CA GLY A 308 -28.58 -23.86 22.78
C GLY A 308 -29.91 -23.55 23.48
N SER A 309 -29.94 -22.52 24.30
CA SER A 309 -31.19 -22.05 24.93
C SER A 309 -32.03 -21.22 23.94
N ILE A 310 -33.36 -21.33 23.96
CA ILE A 310 -34.24 -20.51 23.12
C ILE A 310 -33.98 -19.02 23.40
N GLY A 311 -33.46 -18.30 22.40
CA GLY A 311 -33.28 -16.85 22.45
C GLY A 311 -31.90 -16.38 22.92
N ASP A 312 -30.91 -17.26 23.13
CA ASP A 312 -29.55 -16.86 23.50
C ASP A 312 -28.58 -16.85 22.29
N CYS A 313 -28.14 -15.65 21.89
CA CYS A 313 -27.17 -15.45 20.80
C CYS A 313 -25.71 -15.75 21.18
N TYR A 314 -25.44 -16.15 22.44
CA TYR A 314 -24.08 -16.42 22.89
C TYR A 314 -23.65 -17.90 22.71
N ASP A 315 -24.61 -18.82 22.54
CA ASP A 315 -24.35 -20.27 22.48
C ASP A 315 -23.73 -20.70 21.13
N ASN A 316 -23.95 -19.92 20.07
CA ASN A 316 -23.40 -20.18 18.74
C ASN A 316 -22.34 -19.16 18.28
N ALA A 317 -21.76 -18.40 19.22
CA ALA A 317 -20.88 -17.26 18.93
C ALA A 317 -19.67 -17.60 18.03
N VAL A 318 -19.20 -18.84 18.08
CA VAL A 318 -18.09 -19.34 17.26
C VAL A 318 -18.46 -19.38 15.78
N VAL A 319 -19.56 -20.03 15.43
CA VAL A 319 -20.00 -20.15 14.03
C VAL A 319 -20.55 -18.82 13.52
N GLU A 320 -21.20 -18.02 14.37
CA GLU A 320 -21.59 -16.65 14.03
C GLU A 320 -20.38 -15.81 13.63
N SER A 321 -19.29 -15.89 14.40
CA SER A 321 -18.05 -15.18 14.11
C SER A 321 -17.40 -15.67 12.82
N PHE A 322 -17.55 -16.96 12.49
CA PHE A 322 -17.13 -17.54 11.23
C PHE A 322 -17.95 -16.96 10.06
N TRP A 323 -19.29 -16.98 10.15
CA TRP A 323 -20.15 -16.45 9.10
C TRP A 323 -19.98 -14.95 8.90
N ALA A 324 -19.88 -14.16 9.97
CA ALA A 324 -19.60 -12.73 9.88
C ALA A 324 -18.30 -12.44 9.10
N ARG A 325 -17.34 -13.35 9.21
CA ARG A 325 -16.06 -13.23 8.54
C ARG A 325 -16.14 -13.64 7.07
N MET A 326 -16.77 -14.77 6.77
CA MET A 326 -17.04 -15.19 5.40
C MET A 326 -17.90 -14.18 4.64
N GLN A 327 -18.86 -13.55 5.31
CA GLN A 327 -19.68 -12.48 4.74
C GLN A 327 -18.81 -11.34 4.19
N VAL A 328 -17.84 -10.87 4.98
CA VAL A 328 -16.97 -9.75 4.60
C VAL A 328 -15.85 -10.18 3.65
N GLU A 329 -15.25 -11.35 3.87
CA GLU A 329 -14.07 -11.81 3.13
C GLU A 329 -14.43 -12.45 1.78
N LEU A 330 -15.66 -12.94 1.60
CA LEU A 330 -16.14 -13.57 0.37
C LEU A 330 -17.45 -12.97 -0.16
N LEU A 331 -18.53 -13.07 0.62
CA LEU A 331 -19.89 -12.92 0.08
C LEU A 331 -20.22 -11.48 -0.36
N ASP A 332 -19.81 -10.48 0.42
CA ASP A 332 -20.03 -9.06 0.15
C ASP A 332 -19.05 -8.47 -0.88
N ARG A 333 -18.11 -9.27 -1.40
CA ARG A 333 -17.03 -8.78 -2.28
C ARG A 333 -17.51 -8.50 -3.69
N GLN A 334 -18.55 -9.18 -4.15
CA GLN A 334 -19.10 -9.03 -5.50
C GLN A 334 -20.57 -9.42 -5.56
N ARG A 335 -21.18 -9.18 -6.74
CA ARG A 335 -22.52 -9.69 -7.05
C ARG A 335 -22.39 -11.05 -7.73
N TRP A 336 -23.14 -12.02 -7.24
CA TRP A 336 -23.16 -13.39 -7.75
C TRP A 336 -24.25 -13.55 -8.80
N ASN A 337 -23.89 -14.04 -9.98
CA ASN A 337 -24.85 -14.21 -11.06
C ASN A 337 -25.61 -15.53 -10.91
N THR A 338 -24.88 -16.62 -10.72
CA THR A 338 -25.45 -17.98 -10.72
C THR A 338 -25.29 -18.67 -9.37
N ARG A 339 -26.15 -19.65 -9.09
CA ARG A 339 -26.01 -20.49 -7.89
C ARG A 339 -24.71 -21.29 -7.91
N VAL A 340 -24.31 -21.79 -9.08
CA VAL A 340 -23.09 -22.59 -9.27
C VAL A 340 -21.83 -21.77 -8.99
N GLU A 341 -21.77 -20.54 -9.49
CA GLU A 341 -20.66 -19.60 -9.24
C GLU A 341 -20.45 -19.39 -7.73
N LEU A 342 -21.54 -19.08 -7.02
CA LEU A 342 -21.48 -18.88 -5.58
C LEU A 342 -21.14 -20.18 -4.83
N ALA A 343 -21.72 -21.32 -5.20
CA ALA A 343 -21.43 -22.60 -4.58
C ALA A 343 -19.94 -22.97 -4.71
N ASN A 344 -19.35 -22.79 -5.89
CA ASN A 344 -17.91 -23.03 -6.12
C ASN A 344 -17.04 -22.08 -5.29
N ALA A 345 -17.43 -20.81 -5.15
CA ALA A 345 -16.70 -19.85 -4.35
C ALA A 345 -16.79 -20.13 -2.85
N ILE A 346 -17.95 -20.59 -2.36
CA ILE A 346 -18.14 -21.07 -0.98
C ILE A 346 -17.23 -22.28 -0.76
N PHE A 347 -17.30 -23.30 -1.61
CA PHE A 347 -16.46 -24.50 -1.53
C PHE A 347 -14.97 -24.16 -1.42
N GLU A 348 -14.48 -23.35 -2.36
CA GLU A 348 -13.07 -22.96 -2.42
C GLU A 348 -12.68 -22.14 -1.18
N TYR A 349 -13.57 -21.27 -0.69
CA TYR A 349 -13.34 -20.54 0.56
C TYR A 349 -13.24 -21.48 1.76
N LEU A 350 -14.10 -22.49 1.89
CA LEU A 350 -14.08 -23.40 3.04
C LEU A 350 -12.82 -24.28 3.03
N GLU A 351 -12.57 -24.98 1.93
CA GLU A 351 -11.55 -26.03 1.84
C GLU A 351 -10.13 -25.48 1.64
N ILE A 352 -10.00 -24.46 0.81
CA ILE A 352 -8.69 -23.94 0.42
C ILE A 352 -8.34 -22.73 1.26
N PHE A 353 -9.23 -21.73 1.33
CA PHE A 353 -8.88 -20.50 2.02
C PHE A 353 -8.95 -20.63 3.53
N HIS A 354 -10.13 -20.85 4.11
CA HIS A 354 -10.38 -20.89 5.54
C HIS A 354 -9.55 -21.96 6.25
N ASN A 355 -9.64 -23.22 5.80
CA ASN A 355 -8.95 -24.32 6.46
C ASN A 355 -7.42 -24.27 6.32
N ARG A 356 -6.89 -23.88 5.14
CA ARG A 356 -5.46 -24.10 4.81
C ARG A 356 -4.62 -22.85 4.63
N LYS A 357 -5.22 -21.68 4.36
CA LYS A 357 -4.46 -20.45 4.07
C LYS A 357 -4.74 -19.32 5.07
N ARG A 358 -5.96 -19.26 5.59
CA ARG A 358 -6.44 -18.16 6.42
C ARG A 358 -5.77 -18.19 7.78
N ARG A 359 -5.17 -17.08 8.21
CA ARG A 359 -4.47 -16.94 9.50
C ARG A 359 -5.44 -16.47 10.58
N HIS A 360 -5.52 -17.20 11.70
CA HIS A 360 -6.47 -16.94 12.78
C HIS A 360 -5.78 -16.38 14.02
N SER A 361 -6.17 -15.19 14.46
CA SER A 361 -5.62 -14.58 15.69
C SER A 361 -5.90 -15.42 16.94
N ALA A 362 -7.02 -16.14 16.98
CA ALA A 362 -7.36 -17.04 18.09
C ALA A 362 -6.47 -18.28 18.15
N LEU A 363 -5.80 -18.64 17.04
CA LEU A 363 -4.92 -19.80 16.92
C LEU A 363 -3.43 -19.38 16.87
N GLY A 364 -3.09 -18.25 17.50
CA GLY A 364 -1.72 -17.72 17.44
C GLY A 364 -1.25 -17.35 16.03
N MET A 365 -2.17 -16.93 15.16
CA MET A 365 -1.96 -16.69 13.72
C MET A 365 -1.62 -17.93 12.90
N ARG A 366 -1.93 -19.14 13.37
CA ARG A 366 -1.91 -20.35 12.55
C ARG A 366 -3.18 -20.48 11.70
N THR A 367 -3.10 -21.29 10.66
CA THR A 367 -4.29 -21.78 9.95
C THR A 367 -4.95 -22.90 10.77
N PRO A 368 -6.25 -23.20 10.57
CA PRO A 368 -6.90 -24.32 11.25
C PRO A 368 -6.15 -25.65 11.10
N VAL A 369 -5.71 -25.97 9.87
CA VAL A 369 -4.95 -27.19 9.60
C VAL A 369 -3.58 -27.19 10.27
N GLU A 370 -2.83 -26.09 10.20
CA GLU A 370 -1.54 -26.00 10.89
C GLU A 370 -1.69 -26.16 12.41
N TYR A 371 -2.73 -25.57 13.00
CA TYR A 371 -2.96 -25.63 14.44
C TYR A 371 -3.23 -27.07 14.92
N GLU A 372 -4.03 -27.83 14.16
CA GLU A 372 -4.23 -29.26 14.43
C GLU A 372 -2.94 -30.06 14.29
N MET A 373 -2.14 -29.83 13.24
CA MET A 373 -0.88 -30.56 13.02
C MET A 373 0.15 -30.33 14.12
N MET A 374 0.08 -29.20 14.84
CA MET A 374 0.98 -28.88 15.95
C MET A 374 0.56 -29.53 17.27
N THR A 375 -0.66 -30.06 17.35
CA THR A 375 -1.18 -30.72 18.54
C THR A 375 -1.17 -32.22 18.26
N PRO A 376 -0.38 -33.04 19.00
CA PRO A 376 -0.32 -34.46 18.72
C PRO A 376 -1.71 -35.08 18.86
N TYR A 377 -2.19 -35.72 17.79
CA TYR A 377 -3.32 -36.66 17.90
C TYR A 377 -2.91 -37.71 18.95
N PRO A 378 -3.75 -38.04 19.95
CA PRO A 378 -3.55 -39.28 20.65
C PRO A 378 -3.66 -40.39 19.61
N ILE A 379 -2.54 -41.09 19.37
CA ILE A 379 -2.53 -42.30 18.56
C ILE A 379 -3.48 -43.26 19.28
N GLN A 380 -4.67 -43.47 18.73
CA GLN A 380 -5.53 -44.57 19.16
C GLN A 380 -4.80 -45.85 18.75
N VAL A 381 -4.18 -46.51 19.73
CA VAL A 381 -3.66 -47.86 19.57
C VAL A 381 -4.88 -48.76 19.34
N ALA A 382 -4.92 -49.40 18.17
CA ALA A 382 -5.99 -50.30 17.73
C ALA A 382 -6.13 -51.54 18.63
#